data_AF-A0A328RUQ2-F1
#
_entry.id   AF-A0A328RUQ2-F1
#
_cell.length_a   1.000
_cell.length_b   1.000
_cell.length_c   1.000
_cell.angle_alpha   90.00
_cell.angle_beta   90.00
_cell.angle_gamma   90.00
#
_symmetry.space_group_name_H-M   'P 1'
#
loop_
_entity.id
_entity.type
_entity.pdbx_description
1 polymer ?
#
loop_
_entity_poly.entity_id
_entity_poly.type
_entity_poly.pdbx_seq_one_letter_code
_entity_poly.pdbx_strand_id
1 'polypeptide(L)'
;MASYGGSSNYNAYKTNTTFNVEKQDLIITADDVSYTDGKVTIKGTFKNAVGTVVKNTNVRISLNGKTYYAKSDANGIFTFTQDITTNKITYTLGYGGSATYNAYTGTKTT
;
A
#
# COMPACT_ATOMS: atom_id res chain seq x y z
N MET A 1 20.66 -17.50 14.57
CA MET A 1 21.92 -17.75 15.31
C MET A 1 22.31 -19.20 15.09
N ALA A 2 23.57 -19.46 14.73
CA ALA A 2 24.07 -20.82 14.61
C ALA A 2 25.14 -21.00 15.68
N SER A 3 24.97 -22.03 16.53
CA SER A 3 25.93 -22.36 17.58
C SER A 3 26.24 -23.85 17.55
N TYR A 4 27.51 -24.17 17.56
CA TYR A 4 28.03 -25.51 17.77
C TYR A 4 28.65 -25.58 19.17
N GLY A 5 28.14 -26.47 20.01
CA GLY A 5 28.54 -26.60 21.42
C GLY A 5 29.94 -27.17 21.66
N GLY A 6 30.65 -27.57 20.60
CA GLY A 6 31.95 -28.24 20.71
C GLY A 6 31.84 -29.76 20.85
N SER A 7 32.97 -30.45 20.72
CA SER A 7 33.16 -31.87 21.02
C SER A 7 34.56 -32.11 21.60
N SER A 8 34.89 -33.35 21.96
CA SER A 8 36.20 -33.74 22.49
C SER A 8 37.39 -33.35 21.60
N ASN A 9 37.16 -33.19 20.29
CA ASN A 9 38.20 -32.87 19.31
C ASN A 9 38.09 -31.44 18.75
N TYR A 10 37.01 -30.70 19.04
CA TYR A 10 36.73 -29.40 18.43
C TYR A 10 36.10 -28.42 19.40
N ASN A 11 36.64 -27.21 19.45
CA ASN A 11 36.14 -26.14 20.31
C ASN A 11 34.72 -25.69 19.91
N ALA A 12 33.96 -25.21 20.91
CA ALA A 12 32.67 -24.58 20.66
C ALA A 12 32.84 -23.33 19.80
N TYR A 13 31.91 -23.12 18.87
CA TYR A 13 31.93 -21.96 17.98
C TYR A 13 30.53 -21.39 17.82
N LYS A 14 30.42 -20.06 17.86
CA LYS A 14 29.16 -19.35 17.70
C LYS A 14 29.35 -18.25 16.67
N THR A 15 28.45 -18.20 15.69
CA THR A 15 28.42 -17.13 14.70
C THR A 15 27.06 -16.47 14.67
N ASN A 16 27.08 -15.15 14.57
CA ASN A 16 25.90 -14.32 14.41
C ASN A 16 25.93 -13.73 13.00
N THR A 17 24.90 -14.04 12.22
CA THR A 17 24.65 -13.39 10.94
C THR A 17 23.39 -12.55 11.10
N THR A 18 23.49 -11.26 10.82
CA THR A 18 22.34 -10.36 10.66
C THR A 18 22.10 -10.18 9.16
N PHE A 19 20.84 -10.18 8.74
CA PHE A 19 20.45 -9.75 7.41
C PHE A 19 19.50 -8.56 7.56
N ASN A 20 19.68 -7.54 6.71
CA ASN A 20 18.75 -6.43 6.64
C ASN A 20 17.53 -6.86 5.83
N VAL A 21 16.34 -6.58 6.35
CA VAL A 21 15.10 -6.69 5.58
C VAL A 21 14.72 -5.28 5.15
N GLU A 22 14.81 -5.02 3.84
CA GLU A 22 14.32 -3.76 3.28
C GLU A 22 12.80 -3.78 3.20
N LYS A 23 12.17 -2.60 3.34
CA LYS A 23 10.72 -2.47 3.19
C LYS A 23 10.33 -2.68 1.72
N GLN A 24 9.17 -3.28 1.53
CA GLN A 24 8.66 -3.54 0.19
C GLN A 24 7.91 -2.32 -0.38
N ASP A 25 8.15 -2.01 -1.65
CA ASP A 25 7.40 -0.99 -2.37
C ASP A 25 5.94 -1.39 -2.64
N LEU A 26 5.11 -0.37 -2.79
CA LEU A 26 3.67 -0.46 -2.98
C LEU A 26 3.25 0.24 -4.27
N ILE A 27 2.13 -0.22 -4.83
CA ILE A 27 1.52 0.28 -6.05
C ILE A 27 0.03 0.43 -5.80
N ILE A 28 -0.50 1.64 -6.02
CA ILE A 28 -1.93 1.93 -5.95
C ILE A 28 -2.37 2.45 -7.32
N THR A 29 -3.33 1.78 -7.93
CA THR A 29 -3.89 2.17 -9.23
C THR A 29 -5.26 2.79 -9.08
N ALA A 30 -5.65 3.63 -10.04
CA ALA A 30 -7.03 4.01 -10.28
C ALA A 30 -7.44 3.38 -11.60
N ASP A 31 -8.10 2.22 -11.52
CA ASP A 31 -8.43 1.39 -12.69
C ASP A 31 -9.68 1.91 -13.39
N ASP A 32 -10.63 2.42 -12.62
CA ASP A 32 -11.87 3.01 -13.12
C ASP A 32 -12.24 4.27 -12.31
N VAL A 33 -12.57 5.34 -13.02
CA VAL A 33 -13.02 6.60 -12.44
C VAL A 33 -14.22 7.08 -13.24
N SER A 34 -15.37 7.14 -12.58
CA SER A 34 -16.63 7.56 -13.19
C SER A 34 -17.26 8.72 -12.42
N TYR A 35 -18.03 9.53 -13.14
CA TYR A 35 -18.84 10.60 -12.59
C TYR A 35 -20.27 10.46 -13.09
N THR A 36 -21.19 10.15 -12.19
CA THR A 36 -22.61 9.94 -12.49
C THR A 36 -23.47 10.55 -11.38
N ASP A 37 -24.56 11.22 -11.75
CA ASP A 37 -25.54 11.80 -10.82
C ASP A 37 -24.94 12.65 -9.69
N GLY A 38 -23.91 13.45 -10.00
CA GLY A 38 -23.25 14.31 -9.01
C GLY A 38 -22.28 13.57 -8.07
N LYS A 39 -21.97 12.30 -8.35
CA LYS A 39 -21.05 11.49 -7.54
C LYS A 39 -19.84 11.08 -8.36
N VAL A 40 -18.65 11.19 -7.77
CA VAL A 40 -17.47 10.48 -8.29
C VAL A 40 -17.38 9.12 -7.64
N THR A 41 -17.04 8.11 -8.45
CA THR A 41 -16.61 6.81 -7.97
C THR A 41 -15.20 6.53 -8.48
N ILE A 42 -14.28 6.24 -7.57
CA ILE A 42 -12.90 5.83 -7.86
C ILE A 42 -12.77 4.38 -7.41
N LYS A 43 -12.46 3.50 -8.36
CA LYS A 43 -12.14 2.09 -8.11
C LYS A 43 -10.71 1.81 -8.53
N GLY A 44 -10.00 1.07 -7.71
CA GLY A 44 -8.60 0.78 -7.96
C GLY A 44 -8.09 -0.43 -7.21
N THR A 45 -6.85 -0.80 -7.49
CA THR A 45 -6.18 -1.89 -6.79
C THR A 45 -5.02 -1.39 -5.94
N PHE A 46 -4.75 -2.12 -4.86
CA PHE A 46 -3.65 -1.91 -3.96
C PHE A 46 -2.81 -3.19 -3.89
N LYS A 47 -1.60 -3.13 -4.44
CA LYS A 47 -0.66 -4.26 -4.52
C LYS A 47 0.73 -3.85 -4.07
N ASN A 48 1.57 -4.82 -3.74
CA ASN A 48 3.01 -4.59 -3.60
C ASN A 48 3.72 -4.67 -4.96
N ALA A 49 5.01 -4.33 -4.98
CA ALA A 49 5.83 -4.36 -6.19
C ALA A 49 5.93 -5.74 -6.88
N VAL A 50 5.66 -6.82 -6.14
CA VAL A 50 5.66 -8.21 -6.66
C VAL A 50 4.25 -8.65 -7.09
N GLY A 51 3.27 -7.74 -7.10
CA GLY A 51 1.90 -8.00 -7.55
C GLY A 51 0.99 -8.69 -6.51
N THR A 52 1.46 -8.90 -5.28
CA THR A 52 0.64 -9.43 -4.18
C THR A 52 -0.33 -8.37 -3.69
N VAL A 53 -1.58 -8.75 -3.47
CA VAL A 53 -2.63 -7.85 -3.00
C VAL A 53 -2.39 -7.37 -1.57
N VAL A 54 -2.65 -6.09 -1.32
CA VAL A 54 -2.63 -5.50 0.02
C VAL A 54 -4.07 -5.28 0.46
N LYS A 55 -4.59 -6.24 1.24
CA LYS A 55 -5.97 -6.27 1.72
C LYS A 55 -6.16 -5.53 3.05
N ASN A 56 -7.41 -5.19 3.37
CA ASN A 56 -7.84 -4.58 4.63
C ASN A 56 -7.06 -3.31 5.03
N THR A 57 -6.51 -2.60 4.04
CA THR A 57 -5.62 -1.47 4.28
C THR A 57 -6.24 -0.19 3.74
N ASN A 58 -6.16 0.89 4.52
CA ASN A 58 -6.73 2.18 4.13
C ASN A 58 -5.85 2.86 3.07
N VAL A 59 -6.39 3.03 1.88
CA VAL A 59 -5.88 3.92 0.84
C VAL A 59 -6.34 5.34 1.17
N ARG A 60 -5.42 6.30 1.17
CA ARG A 60 -5.72 7.72 1.30
C ARG A 60 -6.13 8.27 -0.06
N ILE A 61 -7.28 8.93 -0.13
CA ILE A 61 -7.78 9.59 -1.34
C ILE A 61 -7.91 11.08 -1.02
N SER A 62 -7.10 11.93 -1.66
CA SER A 62 -7.30 13.37 -1.60
C SER A 62 -8.17 13.79 -2.77
N LEU A 63 -9.43 14.13 -2.54
CA LEU A 63 -10.37 14.61 -3.55
C LEU A 63 -10.57 16.13 -3.39
N ASN A 64 -10.19 16.92 -4.40
CA ASN A 64 -10.33 18.39 -4.40
C ASN A 64 -9.79 19.06 -3.11
N GLY A 65 -8.66 18.56 -2.61
CA GLY A 65 -8.01 19.06 -1.38
C GLY A 65 -8.56 18.49 -0.07
N LYS A 66 -9.65 17.71 -0.09
CA LYS A 66 -10.16 16.99 1.08
C LYS A 66 -9.64 15.57 1.13
N THR A 67 -9.18 15.12 2.29
CA THR A 67 -8.67 13.75 2.48
C THR A 67 -9.78 12.81 2.95
N TYR A 68 -9.85 11.66 2.29
CA TYR A 68 -10.73 10.53 2.56
C TYR A 68 -9.92 9.24 2.64
N TYR A 69 -10.58 8.17 3.09
CA TYR A 69 -9.98 6.84 3.15
C TYR A 69 -10.95 5.79 2.62
N ALA A 70 -10.43 4.88 1.80
CA ALA A 70 -11.14 3.67 1.38
C ALA A 70 -10.30 2.45 1.73
N LYS A 71 -10.93 1.45 2.32
CA LYS A 71 -10.26 0.22 2.71
C LYS A 71 -10.26 -0.75 1.54
N SER A 72 -9.11 -1.34 1.23
CA SER A 72 -9.01 -2.42 0.25
C SER A 72 -9.65 -3.70 0.77
N ASP A 73 -10.33 -4.43 -0.10
CA ASP A 73 -10.98 -5.70 0.20
C ASP A 73 -9.99 -6.89 0.16
N ALA A 74 -10.50 -8.12 0.23
CA ALA A 74 -9.70 -9.34 0.18
C ALA A 74 -8.92 -9.52 -1.14
N ASN A 75 -9.38 -8.89 -2.22
CA ASN A 75 -8.77 -8.90 -3.54
C ASN A 75 -7.84 -7.69 -3.75
N GLY A 76 -7.63 -6.87 -2.73
CA GLY A 76 -6.86 -5.63 -2.82
C GLY A 76 -7.59 -4.52 -3.58
N ILE A 77 -8.89 -4.65 -3.82
CA ILE A 77 -9.70 -3.67 -4.53
C ILE A 77 -10.24 -2.66 -3.52
N PHE A 78 -10.10 -1.37 -3.78
CA PHE A 78 -10.77 -0.32 -3.02
C PHE A 78 -11.77 0.40 -3.93
N THR A 79 -12.90 0.80 -3.34
CA THR A 79 -13.92 1.61 -3.98
C THR A 79 -14.23 2.79 -3.09
N PHE A 80 -14.18 3.99 -3.66
CA PHE A 80 -14.51 5.24 -2.99
C PHE A 80 -15.59 5.96 -3.79
N THR A 81 -16.67 6.38 -3.13
CA THR A 81 -17.76 7.15 -3.74
C THR A 81 -18.06 8.37 -2.91
N GLN A 82 -18.17 9.54 -3.54
CA GLN A 82 -18.43 10.80 -2.86
C GLN A 82 -19.22 11.76 -3.75
N ASP A 83 -20.22 12.43 -3.16
CA ASP A 83 -20.93 13.53 -3.80
C ASP A 83 -20.01 14.74 -4.03
N ILE A 84 -20.11 15.34 -5.21
CA ILE A 84 -19.36 16.53 -5.61
C ILE A 84 -20.25 17.48 -6.39
N THR A 85 -20.01 18.78 -6.16
CA THR A 85 -20.76 19.88 -6.76
C THR A 85 -20.01 20.56 -7.91
N THR A 86 -18.81 20.10 -8.22
CA THR A 86 -17.87 20.74 -9.15
C THR A 86 -17.60 19.86 -10.35
N ASN A 87 -17.54 20.48 -11.54
CA ASN A 87 -17.27 19.81 -12.81
C ASN A 87 -15.79 19.47 -13.01
N LYS A 88 -14.89 19.95 -12.14
CA LYS A 88 -13.46 19.62 -12.17
C LYS A 88 -13.10 18.73 -10.99
N ILE A 89 -12.39 17.63 -11.25
CA ILE A 89 -12.06 16.63 -10.25
C ILE A 89 -10.54 16.41 -10.23
N THR A 90 -9.88 16.87 -9.17
CA THR A 90 -8.48 16.54 -8.92
C THR A 90 -8.41 15.53 -7.79
N TYR A 91 -7.72 14.40 -8.03
CA TYR A 91 -7.53 13.41 -6.98
C TYR A 91 -6.10 12.89 -6.86
N THR A 92 -5.69 12.58 -5.63
CA THR A 92 -4.45 11.86 -5.38
C THR A 92 -4.72 10.62 -4.55
N LEU A 93 -4.00 9.56 -4.85
CA LEU A 93 -4.04 8.30 -4.11
C LEU A 93 -2.73 8.15 -3.36
N GLY A 94 -2.79 7.67 -2.13
CA GLY A 94 -1.59 7.48 -1.35
C GLY A 94 -1.74 6.50 -0.20
N TYR A 95 -0.61 6.17 0.38
CA TYR A 95 -0.49 5.35 1.57
C TYR A 95 0.71 5.82 2.39
N GLY A 96 0.52 5.97 3.70
CA GLY A 96 1.53 6.53 4.60
C GLY A 96 2.72 5.61 4.91
N GLY A 97 2.72 4.38 4.40
CA GLY A 97 3.71 3.36 4.74
C GLY A 97 3.38 2.59 6.01
N SER A 98 4.14 1.53 6.28
CA SER A 98 4.03 0.71 7.48
C SER A 98 5.41 0.24 7.97
N ALA A 99 5.43 -0.64 8.97
CA ALA A 99 6.67 -1.32 9.38
C ALA A 99 7.28 -2.18 8.25
N THR A 100 6.44 -2.72 7.36
CA THR A 100 6.84 -3.67 6.30
C THR A 100 6.82 -3.05 4.90
N TYR A 101 6.08 -1.96 4.69
CA TYR A 101 5.89 -1.34 3.39
C TYR A 101 6.33 0.12 3.35
N ASN A 102 6.90 0.54 2.22
CA ASN A 102 7.20 1.94 1.96
C ASN A 102 5.93 2.78 1.77
N ALA A 103 6.03 4.09 1.95
CA ALA A 103 4.94 5.00 1.61
C ALA A 103 4.76 5.08 0.08
N TYR A 104 3.54 5.36 -0.37
CA TYR A 104 3.23 5.53 -1.79
C TYR A 104 2.41 6.81 -2.00
N THR A 105 2.61 7.53 -3.10
CA THR A 105 1.75 8.65 -3.53
C THR A 105 1.73 8.72 -5.06
N GLY A 106 0.53 8.75 -5.63
CA GLY A 106 0.26 8.95 -7.05
C GLY A 106 -0.78 10.04 -7.26
N THR A 107 -0.56 10.95 -8.21
CA THR A 107 -1.44 12.09 -8.50
C THR A 107 -2.05 11.96 -9.89
N LYS A 108 -3.36 12.22 -10.04
CA LYS A 108 -4.03 12.22 -11.34
C LYS A 108 -5.10 13.32 -11.38
N THR A 109 -5.18 14.02 -12.51
CA THR A 109 -6.15 15.12 -12.72
C THR A 109 -7.02 14.75 -13.90
N THR A 110 -8.34 14.86 -13.77
CA THR A 110 -9.30 14.57 -14.83
C THR A 110 -10.37 15.66 -14.91
#